data_AF-A0A944GB10-F1
#
_entry.id   AF-A0A944GB10-F1
#
_cell.length_a   1.000
_cell.length_b   1.000
_cell.length_c   1.000
_cell.angle_alpha   90.00
_cell.angle_beta   90.00
_cell.angle_gamma   90.00
#
_symmetry.space_group_name_H-M   'P 1'
#
loop_
_entity.id
_entity.type
_entity.pdbx_description
1 polymer ?
#
loop_
_entity_poly.entity_id
_entity_poly.type
_entity_poly.pdbx_seq_one_letter_code
_entity_poly.pdbx_strand_id
1 'polypeptide(L)'
;MKIKWFESFPENPTNPAQTNMSTGEIEINRSVYDLLPSYMKEFVLNHEIGHYVLKTLSEEKADDYALSQMALKSEYSLKHHIDSVYYLARDDVKRKYHALLSVLTIMANLGDKEAIELLKSKQHGQTEN
;
A
#
# COMPACT_ATOMS: atom_id res chain seq x y z
N MET A 1 9.96 9.22 -14.31
CA MET A 1 9.39 9.77 -13.07
C MET A 1 10.50 10.48 -12.31
N LYS A 2 10.23 11.63 -11.67
CA LYS A 2 11.23 12.38 -10.89
C LYS A 2 10.91 12.24 -9.40
N ILE A 3 11.95 12.13 -8.58
CA ILE A 3 11.83 12.09 -7.11
C ILE A 3 12.49 13.35 -6.55
N LYS A 4 11.78 14.05 -5.68
CA LYS A 4 12.24 15.24 -4.98
C LYS A 4 12.24 14.96 -3.47
N TRP A 5 13.32 15.33 -2.80
CA TRP A 5 13.50 15.04 -1.39
C TRP A 5 13.33 16.30 -0.55
N PHE A 6 12.58 16.18 0.53
CA PHE A 6 12.36 17.21 1.52
C PHE A 6 12.74 16.68 2.89
N GLU A 7 13.26 17.56 3.75
CA GLU A 7 13.59 17.16 5.11
C GLU A 7 12.32 16.73 5.86
N SER A 8 11.26 17.53 5.75
CA SER A 8 9.93 17.24 6.28
C SER A 8 8.85 17.98 5.49
N PHE A 9 7.60 17.51 5.58
CA PHE A 9 6.43 18.21 5.06
C PHE A 9 5.77 19.04 6.18
N PRO A 10 5.84 20.38 6.15
CA PRO A 10 5.36 21.21 7.26
C PRO A 10 3.88 21.01 7.60
N GLU A 11 3.04 20.82 6.58
CA GLU A 11 1.58 20.68 6.75
C GLU A 11 1.13 19.24 7.03
N ASN A 12 1.98 18.26 6.73
CA ASN A 12 1.69 16.84 6.98
C ASN A 12 2.96 16.05 7.33
N PRO A 13 3.57 16.32 8.51
CA PRO A 13 4.91 15.86 8.83
C PRO A 13 5.02 14.35 8.98
N THR A 14 3.89 13.64 9.08
CA THR A 14 3.82 12.19 9.23
C THR A 14 3.68 11.46 7.90
N ASN A 15 3.37 12.17 6.81
CA ASN A 15 3.18 11.55 5.51
C ASN A 15 4.54 11.25 4.87
N PRO A 16 4.85 9.99 4.49
CA PRO A 16 6.17 9.62 4.00
C PRO A 16 6.44 10.11 2.56
N ALA A 17 5.41 10.25 1.73
CA ALA A 17 5.53 10.70 0.35
C ALA A 17 4.23 11.34 -0.15
N GLN A 18 4.31 12.09 -1.25
CA GLN A 18 3.13 12.59 -1.97
C GLN A 18 3.45 12.72 -3.46
N THR A 19 2.45 12.57 -4.33
CA THR A 19 2.62 12.69 -5.78
C THR A 19 1.96 13.95 -6.33
N ASN A 20 2.66 14.64 -7.23
CA ASN A 20 2.02 15.60 -8.12
C ASN A 20 1.38 14.83 -9.29
N MET A 21 0.07 14.60 -9.24
CA MET A 21 -0.65 13.82 -10.26
C MET A 21 -0.59 14.40 -11.69
N SER A 22 -0.29 15.69 -11.85
CA SER A 22 -0.17 16.32 -13.16
C SER A 22 1.17 15.99 -13.82
N THR A 23 2.25 15.97 -13.04
CA THR A 23 3.62 15.82 -13.55
C THR A 23 4.21 14.43 -13.29
N GLY A 24 3.66 13.69 -12.34
CA GLY A 24 4.22 12.44 -11.82
C GLY A 24 5.49 12.65 -11.00
N GLU A 25 5.75 13.85 -10.52
CA GLU A 25 6.83 14.09 -9.55
C GLU A 25 6.41 13.55 -8.18
N ILE A 26 7.23 12.69 -7.60
CA ILE A 26 7.03 12.20 -6.22
C ILE A 26 7.92 13.02 -5.30
N GLU A 27 7.30 13.58 -4.28
CA GLU A 27 7.97 14.27 -3.18
C GLU A 27 8.09 13.31 -2.00
N ILE A 28 9.28 13.22 -1.39
CA ILE A 28 9.56 12.33 -0.26
C ILE A 28 9.89 13.14 0.98
N ASN A 29 9.27 12.77 2.10
CA ASN A 29 9.57 13.28 3.43
C ASN A 29 10.63 12.40 4.08
N ARG A 30 11.89 12.85 4.08
CA ARG A 30 13.03 12.09 4.60
C ARG A 30 12.87 11.72 6.06
N SER A 31 12.40 12.64 6.90
CA SER A 31 12.25 12.42 8.34
C SER A 31 11.38 11.21 8.71
N VAL A 32 10.46 10.82 7.81
CA VAL A 32 9.60 9.64 7.98
C VAL A 32 10.05 8.50 7.10
N TYR A 33 10.28 8.77 5.81
CA TYR A 33 10.58 7.76 4.82
C TYR A 33 11.84 6.97 5.16
N ASP A 34 12.90 7.63 5.63
CA ASP A 34 14.19 6.97 5.88
C ASP A 34 14.09 5.93 7.03
N LEU A 35 13.13 6.09 7.95
CA LEU A 35 12.86 5.17 9.05
C LEU A 35 12.13 3.89 8.62
N LEU A 36 11.59 3.85 7.41
CA LEU A 36 10.83 2.71 6.93
C LEU A 36 11.72 1.54 6.49
N PRO A 37 11.30 0.29 6.77
CA PRO A 37 11.86 -0.88 6.12
C PRO A 37 11.77 -0.79 4.60
N SER A 38 12.68 -1.45 3.88
CA SER A 38 12.75 -1.41 2.41
C SER A 38 11.42 -1.79 1.73
N TYR A 39 10.72 -2.81 2.23
CA TYR A 39 9.44 -3.23 1.66
C TYR A 39 8.34 -2.16 1.83
N MET A 40 8.33 -1.41 2.94
CA MET A 40 7.38 -0.31 3.15
C MET A 40 7.74 0.91 2.31
N LYS A 41 9.04 1.22 2.17
CA LYS A 41 9.55 2.26 1.27
C LYS A 41 9.07 2.02 -0.16
N GLU A 42 9.11 0.77 -0.59
CA GLU A 42 8.64 0.36 -1.91
C GLU A 42 7.12 0.45 -2.04
N PHE A 43 6.36 -0.01 -1.03
CA PHE A 43 4.92 0.15 -1.01
C PHE A 43 4.52 1.61 -1.19
N VAL A 44 5.10 2.51 -0.39
CA VAL A 44 4.84 3.95 -0.45
C VAL A 44 5.12 4.52 -1.84
N LEU A 45 6.25 4.14 -2.45
CA LEU A 45 6.56 4.61 -3.81
C LEU A 45 5.53 4.10 -4.83
N ASN A 46 5.17 2.82 -4.79
CA ASN A 46 4.19 2.28 -5.73
C ASN A 46 2.79 2.86 -5.49
N HIS A 47 2.45 3.22 -4.25
CA HIS A 47 1.21 3.91 -3.93
C HIS A 47 1.15 5.28 -4.61
N GLU A 48 2.20 6.10 -4.46
CA GLU A 48 2.30 7.40 -5.15
C GLU A 48 2.34 7.28 -6.69
N ILE A 49 2.97 6.21 -7.20
CA ILE A 49 2.90 5.87 -8.64
C ILE A 49 1.47 5.55 -9.05
N GLY A 50 0.74 4.78 -8.24
CA GLY A 50 -0.65 4.39 -8.48
C GLY A 50 -1.55 5.60 -8.67
N HIS A 51 -1.46 6.61 -7.80
CA HIS A 51 -2.18 7.88 -7.96
C HIS A 51 -1.93 8.54 -9.32
N TYR A 52 -0.66 8.59 -9.76
CA TYR A 52 -0.29 9.20 -11.03
C TYR A 52 -0.72 8.37 -12.25
N VAL A 53 -0.48 7.05 -12.23
CA VAL A 53 -0.76 6.13 -13.35
C VAL A 53 -2.25 5.95 -13.56
N LEU A 54 -3.00 5.75 -12.47
CA LEU A 54 -4.45 5.53 -12.51
C LEU A 54 -5.26 6.83 -12.58
N LYS A 55 -4.60 7.99 -12.47
CA LYS A 55 -5.25 9.32 -12.42
C LYS A 55 -6.38 9.36 -11.41
N THR A 56 -6.07 8.93 -10.18
CA THR A 56 -7.06 8.72 -9.13
C THR A 56 -6.62 9.37 -7.82
N LEU A 57 -7.57 9.94 -7.09
CA LEU A 57 -7.40 10.37 -5.69
C LEU A 57 -7.86 9.29 -4.69
N SER A 58 -8.34 8.15 -5.18
CA SER A 58 -8.74 7.05 -4.32
C SER A 58 -7.51 6.35 -3.77
N GLU A 59 -7.31 6.49 -2.46
CA GLU A 59 -6.30 5.78 -1.67
C GLU A 59 -6.39 4.26 -1.85
N GLU A 60 -7.59 3.70 -1.86
CA GLU A 60 -7.84 2.25 -2.06
C GLU A 60 -7.31 1.79 -3.42
N LYS A 61 -7.58 2.55 -4.49
CA LYS A 61 -7.06 2.22 -5.83
C LYS A 61 -5.54 2.33 -5.92
N ALA A 62 -4.95 3.30 -5.22
CA ALA A 62 -3.50 3.45 -5.16
C ALA A 62 -2.84 2.32 -4.33
N ASP A 63 -3.46 1.92 -3.23
CA ASP A 63 -3.05 0.77 -2.43
C ASP A 63 -3.11 -0.52 -3.26
N ASP A 64 -4.22 -0.79 -3.96
CA ASP A 64 -4.36 -1.97 -4.83
C ASP A 64 -3.28 -2.02 -5.90
N TYR A 65 -2.97 -0.87 -6.52
CA TYR A 65 -1.87 -0.77 -7.45
C TYR A 65 -0.55 -1.15 -6.77
N ALA A 66 -0.25 -0.55 -5.62
CA ALA A 66 0.99 -0.81 -4.88
C ALA A 66 1.15 -2.28 -4.49
N LEU A 67 0.08 -2.88 -3.97
CA LEU A 67 0.04 -4.30 -3.61
C LEU A 67 0.27 -5.20 -4.81
N SER A 68 -0.33 -4.88 -5.96
CA SER A 68 -0.12 -5.65 -7.19
C SER A 68 1.33 -5.61 -7.66
N GLN A 69 2.01 -4.45 -7.55
CA GLN A 69 3.41 -4.32 -7.93
C GLN A 69 4.33 -5.09 -6.98
N MET A 70 4.04 -5.06 -5.67
CA MET A 70 4.80 -5.81 -4.67
C MET A 70 4.61 -7.32 -4.79
N ALA A 71 3.40 -7.79 -5.09
CA ALA A 71 3.10 -9.22 -5.19
C ALA A 71 3.82 -9.91 -6.35
N LEU A 72 4.30 -9.15 -7.34
CA LEU A 72 5.17 -9.67 -8.39
C LEU A 72 6.60 -10.01 -7.90
N LYS A 73 6.95 -9.66 -6.65
CA LYS A 73 8.26 -9.88 -6.06
C LYS A 73 8.25 -11.05 -5.09
N SER A 74 9.03 -12.08 -5.41
CA SER A 74 9.09 -13.33 -4.64
C SER A 74 9.71 -13.20 -3.24
N GLU A 75 10.35 -12.07 -2.93
CA GLU A 75 11.02 -11.84 -1.63
C GLU A 75 10.08 -11.32 -0.53
N TYR A 76 8.85 -10.91 -0.86
CA TYR A 76 7.91 -10.36 0.12
C TYR A 76 6.83 -11.37 0.52
N SER A 77 6.83 -11.77 1.78
CA SER A 77 5.76 -12.58 2.36
C SER A 77 4.43 -11.83 2.47
N LEU A 78 3.34 -12.56 2.70
CA LEU A 78 2.02 -12.01 3.00
C LEU A 78 2.07 -10.97 4.14
N LYS A 79 2.88 -11.21 5.17
CA LYS A 79 3.05 -10.29 6.31
C LYS A 79 3.59 -8.93 5.88
N HIS A 80 4.58 -8.87 4.99
CA HIS A 80 5.14 -7.60 4.53
C HIS A 80 4.10 -6.72 3.81
N HIS A 81 3.22 -7.35 3.03
CA HIS A 81 2.13 -6.65 2.36
C HIS A 81 1.13 -6.09 3.37
N ILE A 82 0.71 -6.90 4.34
CA ILE A 82 -0.22 -6.48 5.40
C ILE A 82 0.36 -5.35 6.24
N ASP A 83 1.61 -5.47 6.68
CA ASP A 83 2.28 -4.45 7.49
C ASP A 83 2.35 -3.10 6.75
N SER A 84 2.63 -3.12 5.45
CA SER A 84 2.74 -1.90 4.63
C SER A 84 1.41 -1.16 4.50
N VAL A 85 0.33 -1.91 4.26
CA VAL A 85 -1.03 -1.38 4.23
C VAL A 85 -1.40 -0.77 5.58
N TYR A 86 -1.16 -1.51 6.66
CA TYR A 86 -1.56 -1.09 8.00
C TYR A 86 -0.81 0.17 8.43
N TYR A 87 0.43 0.33 7.97
CA TYR A 87 1.21 1.54 8.18
C TYR A 87 0.58 2.75 7.48
N LEU A 88 0.26 2.64 6.19
CA LEU A 88 -0.22 3.80 5.41
C LEU A 88 -1.69 4.15 5.69
N ALA A 89 -2.54 3.14 5.89
CA ALA A 89 -3.96 3.34 6.18
C ALA A 89 -4.22 3.89 7.60
N ARG A 90 -3.22 3.85 8.50
CA ARG A 90 -3.30 4.41 9.86
C ARG A 90 -4.60 4.04 10.58
N ASP A 91 -5.41 5.00 11.03
CA ASP A 91 -6.64 4.71 11.78
C ASP A 91 -7.87 4.44 10.90
N ASP A 92 -7.71 4.43 9.58
CA ASP A 92 -8.80 4.10 8.65
C ASP A 92 -9.05 2.58 8.62
N VAL A 93 -10.00 2.15 9.45
CA VAL A 93 -10.42 0.75 9.55
C VAL A 93 -10.98 0.22 8.23
N LYS A 94 -11.67 1.05 7.44
CA LYS A 94 -12.28 0.62 6.18
C LYS A 94 -11.20 0.37 5.14
N ARG A 95 -10.27 1.31 4.98
CA ARG A 95 -9.11 1.18 4.08
C ARG A 95 -8.24 -0.02 4.48
N LYS A 96 -7.97 -0.21 5.78
CA LYS A 96 -7.27 -1.40 6.29
C LYS A 96 -7.95 -2.70 5.90
N TYR A 97 -9.27 -2.78 6.07
CA TYR A 97 -10.04 -3.97 5.73
C TYR A 97 -10.04 -4.22 4.21
N HIS A 98 -10.27 -3.17 3.41
CA HIS A 98 -10.20 -3.24 1.95
C HIS A 98 -8.85 -3.79 1.49
N ALA A 99 -7.77 -3.14 1.88
CA ALA A 99 -6.44 -3.50 1.42
C ALA A 99 -5.98 -4.87 1.95
N LEU A 100 -6.42 -5.29 3.15
CA LEU A 100 -6.24 -6.68 3.60
C LEU A 100 -6.92 -7.68 2.64
N LEU A 101 -8.17 -7.44 2.25
CA LEU A 101 -8.86 -8.30 1.28
C LEU A 101 -8.17 -8.29 -0.09
N SER A 102 -7.68 -7.13 -0.54
CA SER A 102 -6.91 -7.01 -1.79
C SER A 102 -5.62 -7.86 -1.75
N VAL A 103 -4.82 -7.72 -0.68
CA VAL A 103 -3.61 -8.54 -0.49
C VAL A 103 -3.95 -10.03 -0.53
N LEU A 104 -4.93 -10.46 0.27
CA LEU A 104 -5.31 -11.86 0.35
C LEU A 104 -5.78 -12.40 -1.01
N THR A 105 -6.55 -11.61 -1.75
CA THR A 105 -7.03 -11.99 -3.09
C THR A 105 -5.87 -12.12 -4.08
N ILE A 106 -4.96 -11.14 -4.11
CA ILE A 106 -3.80 -11.16 -5.01
C ILE A 106 -2.90 -12.37 -4.71
N MET A 107 -2.56 -12.57 -3.44
CA MET A 107 -1.68 -13.67 -3.02
C MET A 107 -2.33 -15.04 -3.24
N ALA A 108 -3.64 -15.17 -2.98
CA ALA A 108 -4.38 -16.41 -3.26
C ALA A 108 -4.39 -16.74 -4.76
N ASN A 109 -4.54 -15.74 -5.63
CA ASN A 109 -4.46 -15.92 -7.09
C ASN A 109 -3.06 -16.33 -7.57
N LEU A 110 -2.02 -15.98 -6.81
CA LEU A 110 -0.65 -16.44 -7.03
C LEU A 110 -0.36 -17.82 -6.42
N GLY A 111 -1.34 -18.44 -5.77
CA GLY A 111 -1.24 -19.79 -5.20
C GLY A 111 -0.73 -19.83 -3.76
N ASP A 112 -0.69 -18.70 -3.05
CA ASP A 112 -0.34 -18.67 -1.63
C ASP A 112 -1.41 -19.37 -0.78
N LYS A 113 -1.02 -20.45 -0.10
CA LYS A 113 -1.93 -21.29 0.68
C LYS A 113 -2.48 -20.59 1.91
N GLU A 114 -1.66 -19.79 2.59
CA GLU A 114 -2.06 -19.04 3.78
C GLU A 114 -3.11 -17.99 3.41
N ALA A 115 -2.88 -17.29 2.29
CA ALA A 115 -3.84 -16.32 1.77
C ALA A 115 -5.18 -16.96 1.39
N ILE A 116 -5.17 -18.14 0.75
CA ILE A 116 -6.38 -18.90 0.40
C ILE A 116 -7.19 -19.27 1.66
N GLU A 117 -6.53 -19.76 2.71
CA GLU A 117 -7.18 -20.15 3.96
C GLU A 117 -7.77 -18.94 4.69
N LEU A 118 -7.01 -17.86 4.79
CA LEU A 118 -7.46 -16.62 5.41
C LEU A 118 -8.66 -16.01 4.67
N LEU A 119 -8.63 -15.97 3.33
CA LEU A 119 -9.72 -15.42 2.53
C LEU A 119 -11.04 -16.19 2.74
N LYS A 120 -10.98 -17.53 2.79
CA LYS A 120 -12.15 -18.37 3.10
C LYS A 120 -12.76 -18.04 4.46
N SER A 121 -11.93 -17.85 5.49
CA SER A 121 -12.40 -17.50 6.84
C SER A 121 -13.10 -16.14 6.90
N LYS A 122 -12.63 -15.17 6.10
CA LYS A 122 -13.20 -13.82 6.05
C LYS A 122 -14.53 -13.75 5.29
N GLN A 123 -14.73 -14.62 4.30
CA GLN A 123 -15.98 -14.73 3.57
C GLN A 123 -17.09 -15.43 4.40
N HIS A 124 -16.74 -16.44 5.21
CA HIS A 124 -17.72 -17.12 6.08
C HIS A 124 -18.21 -16.25 7.24
N GLY A 125 -17.42 -15.27 7.69
CA GLY A 125 -17.84 -14.31 8.73
C GLY A 125 -18.86 -13.26 8.26
N GLN A 126 -19.19 -13.19 6.97
CA GLN A 126 -20.21 -12.28 6.43
C GLN A 126 -21.61 -12.92 6.32
N THR A 127 -21.73 -14.24 6.45
CA THR A 127 -23.01 -14.95 6.37
C THR A 127 -23.74 -15.10 7.71
N GLU A 128 -23.17 -14.62 8.81
CA GLU A 128 -23.72 -14.79 10.17
C GLU A 128 -24.13 -13.48 10.88
N ASN A 129 -24.29 -12.35 10.17
CA ASN A 129 -24.83 -11.11 10.73
C ASN A 129 -26.05 -10.60 9.95
#